data_AF-A0A4D4N6B4-F1
#
_entry.id   AF-A0A4D4N6B4-F1
#
_cell.length_a   1.000
_cell.length_b   1.000
_cell.length_c   1.000
_cell.angle_alpha   90.00
_cell.angle_beta   90.00
_cell.angle_gamma   90.00
#
_symmetry.space_group_name_H-M   'P 1'
#
loop_
_entity.id
_entity.type
_entity.pdbx_description
1 polymer ?
#
loop_
_entity_poly.entity_id
_entity_poly.type
_entity_poly.pdbx_seq_one_letter_code
_entity_poly.pdbx_strand_id
1 'polypeptide(L)'
;MLVWLHGGGNAYGAGSDYDGSALAARGVVVVTVNYRLGALGFLAHSALSAESADRASGDYALMDQQAALRWVRRNIGAFGGDRSRVTLGGQSAGSSDACVHIASPTAKGLFHRAIQQSGSCAADGGLTPPTLDAAERKGSDFAATVGCTDPATAAACLRAVPTTELIRSTGTGAASLWGPNTGPHILPRTPHAAWAEGRVNAVPTLSGNTHDEYRYFTALYVDLLGGGPLTPASYAALITLQHGDRAAAVLGTYPAAAYPSPNLAYSTVGTDQRFACPARADSRLYSSRAPVYAYEFADSQAPPFIPAPHTPQGAFHASELAFLFPTDAVPPLTPAQRRLSAMMTAYWARFAATGDPNVPWAPTWPRYTADGDRIQVLTPDRTGPTTGFAADHHCTFWQPPTPRGGAVTSTWALVRDGCRSVRQGPDALANRQRERLVATVAFARAHSPYYRELYRTLPERVEDPALLPVTRKEILMARFDDWVTDPEVTLDRVRAFVADPGRVGERFLYRYLVTTTSGTTGHRGVFLLDDRAAAVARALSLRAARRTLTASATARLLAHRERSAHIVATSGHLAACTPGAAGCCRRTARCPTWWTNSTGTGPCS
;
A
#
# COMPACT_ATOMS: atom_id res chain seq x y z
N MET A 1 14.86 17.67 -16.19
CA MET A 1 13.61 17.91 -16.97
C MET A 1 12.43 17.35 -16.19
N LEU A 2 11.22 17.76 -16.53
CA LEU A 2 9.97 17.24 -15.98
C LEU A 2 9.09 16.71 -17.12
N VAL A 3 8.66 15.46 -17.03
CA VAL A 3 7.60 14.89 -17.86
C VAL A 3 6.36 14.78 -16.99
N TRP A 4 5.26 15.39 -17.42
CA TRP A 4 4.05 15.57 -16.62
C TRP A 4 2.90 14.71 -17.13
N LEU A 5 2.36 13.88 -16.25
CA LEU A 5 1.13 13.12 -16.44
C LEU A 5 -0.03 13.88 -15.79
N HIS A 6 -1.02 14.25 -16.60
CA HIS A 6 -2.19 14.97 -16.11
C HIS A 6 -3.04 14.14 -15.15
N GLY A 7 -3.86 14.82 -14.35
CA GLY A 7 -4.84 14.19 -13.47
C GLY A 7 -6.16 13.87 -14.19
N GLY A 8 -7.25 13.86 -13.43
CA GLY A 8 -8.61 13.70 -13.98
C GLY A 8 -9.21 12.29 -13.83
N GLY A 9 -8.79 11.55 -12.80
CA GLY A 9 -9.37 10.23 -12.47
C GLY A 9 -9.19 9.19 -13.58
N ASN A 10 -8.22 9.38 -14.47
CA ASN A 10 -8.03 8.60 -15.69
C ASN A 10 -9.27 8.58 -16.60
N ALA A 11 -10.14 9.59 -16.51
CA ALA A 11 -11.38 9.71 -17.28
C ALA A 11 -11.44 10.99 -18.12
N TYR A 12 -10.77 12.06 -17.68
CA TYR A 12 -10.66 13.35 -18.39
C TYR A 12 -9.29 13.99 -18.17
N GLY A 13 -9.05 15.13 -18.82
CA GLY A 13 -7.80 15.89 -18.76
C GLY A 13 -6.97 15.77 -20.02
N ALA A 14 -6.05 16.72 -20.21
CA ALA A 14 -5.12 16.73 -21.33
C ALA A 14 -3.79 17.37 -20.93
N GLY A 15 -2.72 17.03 -21.65
CA GLY A 15 -1.41 17.67 -21.50
C GLY A 15 -1.43 19.17 -21.82
N SER A 16 -2.38 19.63 -22.64
CA SER A 16 -2.57 21.05 -22.97
C SER A 16 -3.14 21.88 -21.82
N ASP A 17 -3.66 21.25 -20.78
CA ASP A 17 -4.27 21.96 -19.64
C ASP A 17 -3.21 22.59 -18.70
N TYR A 18 -1.92 22.31 -18.96
CA TYR A 18 -0.81 22.65 -18.07
C TYR A 18 0.21 23.54 -18.79
N ASP A 19 0.17 24.85 -18.51
CA ASP A 19 1.22 25.76 -18.96
C ASP A 19 2.50 25.57 -18.15
N GLY A 20 3.51 24.94 -18.78
CA GLY A 20 4.82 24.70 -18.17
C GLY A 20 5.73 25.94 -18.06
N SER A 21 5.30 27.12 -18.51
CA SER A 21 6.16 28.31 -18.66
C SER A 21 6.83 28.75 -17.36
N ALA A 22 6.11 28.76 -16.24
CA ALA A 22 6.65 29.16 -14.93
C ALA A 22 7.78 28.23 -14.43
N LEU A 23 7.64 26.93 -14.67
CA LEU A 23 8.68 25.93 -14.38
C LEU A 23 9.83 26.01 -15.39
N ALA A 24 9.53 26.27 -16.66
CA ALA A 24 10.55 26.42 -17.71
C ALA A 24 11.45 27.64 -17.46
N ALA A 25 10.89 28.75 -16.98
CA ALA A 25 11.64 29.94 -16.57
C ALA A 25 12.65 29.66 -15.44
N ARG A 26 12.53 28.52 -14.72
CA ARG A 26 13.50 28.06 -13.72
C ARG A 26 14.62 27.18 -14.30
N GLY A 27 14.73 27.07 -15.62
CA GLY A 27 15.77 26.31 -16.31
C GLY A 27 15.49 24.81 -16.43
N VAL A 28 14.22 24.41 -16.43
CA VAL A 28 13.79 23.01 -16.57
C VAL A 28 13.00 22.83 -17.85
N VAL A 29 13.40 21.88 -18.70
CA VAL A 29 12.53 21.46 -19.82
C VAL A 29 11.30 20.74 -19.27
N VAL A 30 10.10 21.22 -19.61
CA VAL A 30 8.81 20.64 -19.22
C VAL A 30 8.16 20.00 -20.45
N VAL A 31 7.73 18.76 -20.32
CA VAL A 31 7.01 18.00 -21.35
C VAL A 31 5.70 17.53 -20.75
N THR A 32 4.58 18.00 -21.27
CA THR A 32 3.25 17.48 -20.91
C THR A 32 2.84 16.46 -21.97
N VAL A 33 2.16 15.39 -21.57
CA VAL A 33 1.83 14.28 -22.47
C VAL A 33 0.35 13.94 -22.39
N ASN A 34 -0.21 13.56 -23.54
CA ASN A 34 -1.52 12.92 -23.61
C ASN A 34 -1.35 11.40 -23.52
N TYR A 35 -2.32 10.74 -22.92
CA TYR A 35 -2.45 9.29 -22.89
C TYR A 35 -3.94 8.92 -22.96
N ARG A 36 -4.26 7.70 -23.42
CA ARG A 36 -5.66 7.27 -23.51
C ARG A 36 -6.31 7.20 -22.13
N LEU A 37 -7.61 7.53 -22.07
CA LEU A 37 -8.39 7.62 -20.83
C LEU A 37 -9.60 6.67 -20.87
N GLY A 38 -10.23 6.48 -19.72
CA GLY A 38 -11.42 5.67 -19.52
C GLY A 38 -11.25 4.25 -20.04
N ALA A 39 -12.32 3.69 -20.58
CA ALA A 39 -12.29 2.39 -21.23
C ALA A 39 -11.26 2.32 -22.39
N LEU A 40 -11.02 3.42 -23.11
CA LEU A 40 -10.06 3.44 -24.22
C LEU A 40 -8.60 3.23 -23.75
N GLY A 41 -8.29 3.67 -22.53
CA GLY A 41 -6.97 3.54 -21.92
C GLY A 41 -6.79 2.31 -21.05
N PHE A 42 -7.86 1.84 -20.42
CA PHE A 42 -7.77 0.91 -19.29
C PHE A 42 -8.72 -0.30 -19.33
N LEU A 43 -9.50 -0.47 -20.40
CA LEU A 43 -10.37 -1.64 -20.52
C LEU A 43 -9.53 -2.93 -20.67
N ALA A 44 -9.66 -3.81 -19.68
CA ALA A 44 -9.21 -5.18 -19.76
C ALA A 44 -10.37 -6.09 -20.15
N HIS A 45 -10.16 -7.06 -21.03
CA HIS A 45 -11.15 -8.06 -21.37
C HIS A 45 -10.42 -9.33 -21.83
N SER A 46 -10.93 -10.52 -21.48
CA SER A 46 -10.29 -11.79 -21.83
C SER A 46 -10.07 -11.95 -23.34
N ALA A 47 -11.02 -11.52 -24.16
CA ALA A 47 -10.89 -11.47 -25.62
C ALA A 47 -9.72 -10.57 -26.11
N LEU A 48 -9.45 -9.45 -25.44
CA LEU A 48 -8.31 -8.57 -25.75
C LEU A 48 -7.00 -9.16 -25.24
N SER A 49 -7.02 -9.76 -24.05
CA SER A 49 -5.88 -10.48 -23.48
C SER A 49 -5.47 -11.66 -24.37
N ALA A 50 -6.43 -12.35 -25.00
CA ALA A 50 -6.16 -13.47 -25.89
C ALA A 50 -5.36 -13.07 -27.16
N GLU A 51 -5.54 -11.85 -27.65
CA GLU A 51 -4.80 -11.30 -28.80
C GLU A 51 -3.40 -10.77 -28.42
N SER A 52 -3.19 -10.48 -27.14
CA SER A 52 -1.93 -9.93 -26.63
C SER A 52 -0.88 -11.02 -26.45
N ALA A 53 0.35 -10.74 -26.89
CA ALA A 53 1.50 -11.62 -26.65
C ALA A 53 1.76 -11.85 -25.14
N ASP A 54 1.44 -10.84 -24.34
CA ASP A 54 1.59 -10.83 -22.89
C ASP A 54 0.41 -11.52 -22.18
N ARG A 55 -0.59 -12.01 -22.92
CA ARG A 55 -1.84 -12.61 -22.39
C ARG A 55 -2.54 -11.71 -21.36
N ALA A 56 -2.51 -10.41 -21.58
CA ALA A 56 -3.09 -9.39 -20.70
C ALA A 56 -3.53 -8.15 -21.49
N SER A 57 -4.45 -7.37 -20.92
CA SER A 57 -5.02 -6.14 -21.47
C SER A 57 -5.35 -5.13 -20.35
N GLY A 58 -5.68 -3.88 -20.73
CA GLY A 58 -6.10 -2.83 -19.77
C GLY A 58 -5.00 -1.89 -19.26
N ASP A 59 -3.77 -2.00 -19.76
CA ASP A 59 -2.65 -1.09 -19.41
C ASP A 59 -2.26 -0.16 -20.58
N TYR A 60 -3.17 0.08 -21.53
CA TYR A 60 -2.84 0.81 -22.76
C TYR A 60 -2.39 2.25 -22.52
N ALA A 61 -3.01 2.92 -21.54
CA ALA A 61 -2.59 4.24 -21.08
C ALA A 61 -1.15 4.22 -20.53
N LEU A 62 -0.78 3.20 -19.75
CA LEU A 62 0.61 3.05 -19.27
C LEU A 62 1.56 2.81 -20.43
N MET A 63 1.15 2.05 -21.45
CA MET A 63 1.93 1.87 -22.67
C MET A 63 2.15 3.20 -23.40
N ASP A 64 1.12 4.04 -23.51
CA ASP A 64 1.22 5.38 -24.11
C ASP A 64 2.20 6.26 -23.33
N GLN A 65 2.09 6.29 -22.00
CA GLN A 65 2.98 7.04 -21.12
C GLN A 65 4.44 6.56 -21.24
N GLN A 66 4.67 5.24 -21.27
CA GLN A 66 6.02 4.70 -21.50
C GLN A 66 6.53 4.98 -22.91
N ALA A 67 5.65 4.98 -23.93
CA ALA A 67 6.03 5.37 -25.29
C ALA A 67 6.46 6.83 -25.35
N ALA A 68 5.74 7.73 -24.66
CA ALA A 68 6.11 9.13 -24.51
C ALA A 68 7.46 9.29 -23.78
N LEU A 69 7.69 8.56 -22.68
CA LEU A 69 8.98 8.56 -21.99
C LEU A 69 10.14 8.06 -22.87
N ARG A 70 9.91 7.01 -23.68
CA ARG A 70 10.88 6.53 -24.67
C ARG A 70 11.13 7.58 -25.76
N TRP A 71 10.10 8.31 -26.19
CA TRP A 71 10.25 9.43 -27.11
C TRP A 71 11.09 10.55 -26.50
N VAL A 72 10.81 10.96 -25.26
CA VAL A 72 11.60 11.96 -24.52
C VAL A 72 13.06 11.53 -24.48
N ARG A 73 13.32 10.29 -24.08
CA ARG A 73 14.68 9.76 -24.06
C ARG A 73 15.43 9.82 -25.40
N ARG A 74 14.74 9.64 -26.53
CA ARG A 74 15.35 9.71 -27.87
C ARG A 74 15.56 11.14 -28.36
N ASN A 75 14.66 12.07 -28.02
CA ASN A 75 14.56 13.36 -28.70
C ASN A 75 14.92 14.57 -27.84
N ILE A 76 14.82 14.48 -26.51
CA ILE A 76 14.85 15.66 -25.64
C ILE A 76 16.18 16.42 -25.66
N GLY A 77 17.27 15.78 -26.11
CA GLY A 77 18.55 16.46 -26.33
C GLY A 77 18.45 17.63 -27.33
N ALA A 78 17.58 17.52 -28.35
CA ALA A 78 17.33 18.58 -29.31
C ALA A 78 16.61 19.80 -28.71
N PHE A 79 15.97 19.63 -27.55
CA PHE A 79 15.25 20.67 -26.81
C PHE A 79 16.04 21.17 -25.60
N GLY A 80 17.34 20.86 -25.51
CA GLY A 80 18.20 21.25 -24.39
C GLY A 80 18.02 20.41 -23.12
N GLY A 81 17.30 19.28 -23.19
CA GLY A 81 17.09 18.39 -22.05
C GLY A 81 18.13 17.27 -21.95
N ASP A 82 18.41 16.83 -20.72
CA ASP A 82 19.33 15.71 -20.43
C ASP A 82 18.57 14.41 -20.16
N ARG A 83 18.59 13.47 -21.11
CA ARG A 83 17.93 12.14 -21.03
C ARG A 83 18.31 11.29 -19.81
N SER A 84 19.39 11.60 -19.09
CA SER A 84 19.79 10.94 -17.83
C SER A 84 19.20 11.60 -16.57
N ARG A 85 18.43 12.69 -16.74
CA ARG A 85 17.81 13.49 -15.66
C ARG A 85 16.33 13.75 -15.94
N VAL A 86 15.62 12.69 -16.31
CA VAL A 86 14.17 12.66 -16.50
C VAL A 86 13.47 12.53 -15.14
N THR A 87 12.63 13.49 -14.78
CA THR A 87 11.71 13.40 -13.64
C THR A 87 10.31 13.15 -14.17
N LEU A 88 9.66 12.08 -13.71
CA LEU A 88 8.26 11.79 -14.01
C LEU A 88 7.38 12.38 -12.91
N GLY A 89 6.53 13.33 -13.24
CA GLY A 89 5.60 13.94 -12.29
C GLY A 89 4.15 13.73 -12.70
N GLY A 90 3.25 13.73 -11.74
CA GLY A 90 1.82 13.79 -12.01
C GLY A 90 1.01 14.18 -10.79
N GLN A 91 -0.27 14.45 -11.04
CA GLN A 91 -1.25 14.79 -10.01
C GLN A 91 -2.43 13.82 -10.07
N SER A 92 -3.01 13.47 -8.93
CA SER A 92 -4.17 12.56 -8.83
C SER A 92 -3.91 11.23 -9.54
N ALA A 93 -4.75 10.85 -10.50
CA ALA A 93 -4.55 9.67 -11.35
C ALA A 93 -3.17 9.66 -12.04
N GLY A 94 -2.67 10.79 -12.55
CA GLY A 94 -1.32 10.88 -13.11
C GLY A 94 -0.21 10.65 -12.08
N SER A 95 -0.44 11.01 -10.81
CA SER A 95 0.46 10.68 -9.70
C SER A 95 0.44 9.18 -9.40
N SER A 96 -0.74 8.55 -9.41
CA SER A 96 -0.88 7.10 -9.24
C SER A 96 -0.27 6.34 -10.42
N ASP A 97 -0.37 6.84 -11.64
CA ASP A 97 0.31 6.26 -12.80
C ASP A 97 1.84 6.39 -12.69
N ALA A 98 2.35 7.55 -12.24
CA ALA A 98 3.78 7.72 -11.93
C ALA A 98 4.26 6.73 -10.84
N CYS A 99 3.43 6.51 -9.82
CA CYS A 99 3.64 5.51 -8.78
C CYS A 99 3.69 4.08 -9.36
N VAL A 100 2.80 3.76 -10.31
CA VAL A 100 2.82 2.48 -11.02
C VAL A 100 4.08 2.33 -11.88
N HIS A 101 4.57 3.38 -12.55
CA HIS A 101 5.84 3.33 -13.27
C HIS A 101 7.04 3.09 -12.34
N ILE A 102 6.99 3.50 -11.07
CA ILE A 102 7.99 3.11 -10.06
C ILE A 102 7.97 1.59 -9.82
N ALA A 103 6.79 0.98 -9.77
CA ALA A 103 6.65 -0.47 -9.59
C ALA A 103 6.85 -1.29 -10.88
N SER A 104 6.75 -0.67 -12.05
CA SER A 104 6.78 -1.34 -13.35
C SER A 104 8.21 -1.69 -13.81
N PRO A 105 8.53 -2.97 -14.07
CA PRO A 105 9.83 -3.34 -14.62
C PRO A 105 10.06 -2.82 -16.05
N THR A 106 9.00 -2.61 -16.84
CA THR A 106 9.11 -2.12 -18.23
C THR A 106 9.37 -0.62 -18.32
N ALA A 107 9.19 0.10 -17.22
CA ALA A 107 9.53 1.52 -17.08
C ALA A 107 10.99 1.75 -16.61
N LYS A 108 11.76 0.69 -16.34
CA LYS A 108 13.12 0.79 -15.83
C LYS A 108 14.03 1.61 -16.74
N GLY A 109 14.67 2.63 -16.16
CA GLY A 109 15.59 3.51 -16.88
C GLY A 109 14.90 4.48 -17.86
N LEU A 110 13.59 4.66 -17.76
CA LEU A 110 12.85 5.70 -18.49
C LEU A 110 12.82 7.03 -17.71
N PHE A 111 12.89 6.97 -16.38
CA PHE A 111 12.93 8.12 -15.49
C PHE A 111 13.94 7.88 -14.35
N HIS A 112 14.30 8.96 -13.66
CA HIS A 112 15.38 9.01 -12.67
C HIS A 112 14.95 9.65 -11.35
N ARG A 113 13.77 10.26 -11.31
CA ARG A 113 13.11 10.89 -10.17
C ARG A 113 11.59 10.85 -10.38
N ALA A 114 10.83 10.93 -9.30
CA ALA A 114 9.38 10.97 -9.35
C ALA A 114 8.80 12.15 -8.54
N ILE A 115 7.71 12.74 -9.03
CA ILE A 115 6.88 13.69 -8.28
C ILE A 115 5.47 13.11 -8.21
N GLN A 116 4.96 12.91 -7.00
CA GLN A 116 3.66 12.31 -6.73
C GLN A 116 2.79 13.31 -5.96
N GLN A 117 1.81 13.92 -6.63
CA GLN A 117 0.90 14.89 -6.01
C GLN A 117 -0.50 14.28 -5.87
N SER A 118 -0.97 14.10 -4.65
CA SER A 118 -2.34 13.68 -4.36
C SER A 118 -2.77 12.36 -5.02
N GLY A 119 -1.82 11.42 -5.23
CA GLY A 119 -2.11 10.10 -5.78
C GLY A 119 -1.11 9.05 -5.30
N SER A 120 -1.55 8.24 -4.34
CA SER A 120 -0.83 7.08 -3.80
C SER A 120 -1.28 5.81 -4.53
N CYS A 121 -0.42 4.78 -4.54
CA CYS A 121 -0.76 3.49 -5.17
C CYS A 121 -0.23 2.26 -4.42
N ALA A 122 0.58 2.44 -3.37
CA ALA A 122 1.23 1.33 -2.66
C ALA A 122 0.66 1.05 -1.27
N ALA A 123 0.16 2.06 -0.55
CA ALA A 123 -0.47 1.88 0.75
C ALA A 123 -1.98 1.61 0.63
N ASP A 124 -2.52 0.90 1.63
CA ASP A 124 -3.97 0.72 1.79
C ASP A 124 -4.67 2.08 1.87
N GLY A 125 -5.85 2.16 1.22
CA GLY A 125 -6.60 3.41 1.06
C GLY A 125 -6.18 4.25 -0.16
N GLY A 126 -5.04 3.95 -0.79
CA GLY A 126 -4.63 4.55 -2.07
C GLY A 126 -5.29 3.91 -3.30
N LEU A 127 -4.95 4.40 -4.50
CA LEU A 127 -5.43 3.88 -5.79
C LEU A 127 -4.65 2.62 -6.20
N THR A 128 -4.74 1.58 -5.39
CA THR A 128 -4.06 0.29 -5.65
C THR A 128 -4.65 -0.38 -6.89
N PRO A 129 -3.83 -0.72 -7.90
CA PRO A 129 -4.29 -1.43 -9.09
C PRO A 129 -4.97 -2.77 -8.76
N PRO A 130 -6.18 -3.05 -9.30
CA PRO A 130 -6.81 -4.37 -9.19
C PRO A 130 -6.02 -5.46 -9.93
N THR A 131 -6.39 -6.72 -9.71
CA THR A 131 -5.86 -7.84 -10.51
C THR A 131 -6.41 -7.81 -11.94
N LEU A 132 -5.68 -8.40 -12.90
CA LEU A 132 -6.17 -8.57 -14.28
C LEU A 132 -7.56 -9.20 -14.30
N ASP A 133 -7.79 -10.30 -13.59
CA ASP A 133 -9.11 -10.95 -13.51
C ASP A 133 -10.23 -10.02 -13.05
N ALA A 134 -9.95 -9.15 -12.06
CA ALA A 134 -10.94 -8.19 -11.58
C ALA A 134 -11.20 -7.08 -12.61
N ALA A 135 -10.14 -6.64 -13.31
CA ALA A 135 -10.26 -5.68 -14.40
C ALA A 135 -11.01 -6.27 -15.61
N GLU A 136 -10.77 -7.55 -15.95
CA GLU A 136 -11.46 -8.25 -17.04
C GLU A 136 -12.94 -8.46 -16.73
N ARG A 137 -13.30 -8.80 -15.49
CA ARG A 137 -14.72 -8.84 -15.07
C ARG A 137 -15.40 -7.49 -15.27
N LYS A 138 -14.76 -6.41 -14.80
CA LYS A 138 -15.26 -5.05 -15.02
C LYS A 138 -15.39 -4.73 -16.52
N GLY A 139 -14.43 -5.14 -17.34
CA GLY A 139 -14.50 -4.93 -18.78
C GLY A 139 -15.57 -5.76 -19.48
N SER A 140 -15.88 -6.96 -19.00
CA SER A 140 -17.03 -7.74 -19.48
C SER A 140 -18.35 -7.08 -19.12
N ASP A 141 -18.48 -6.55 -17.90
CA ASP A 141 -19.66 -5.77 -17.49
C ASP A 141 -19.85 -4.55 -18.41
N PHE A 142 -18.77 -3.82 -18.68
CA PHE A 142 -18.80 -2.70 -19.62
C PHE A 142 -19.13 -3.15 -21.05
N ALA A 143 -18.53 -4.24 -21.55
CA ALA A 143 -18.81 -4.77 -22.88
C ALA A 143 -20.29 -5.14 -23.05
N ALA A 144 -20.93 -5.67 -22.00
CA ALA A 144 -22.37 -5.95 -22.00
C ALA A 144 -23.22 -4.68 -22.17
N THR A 145 -22.81 -3.53 -21.61
CA THR A 145 -23.55 -2.26 -21.75
C THR A 145 -23.62 -1.74 -23.19
N VAL A 146 -22.68 -2.16 -24.04
CA VAL A 146 -22.62 -1.80 -25.47
C VAL A 146 -22.97 -2.96 -26.39
N GLY A 147 -23.56 -4.03 -25.85
CA GLY A 147 -24.03 -5.19 -26.62
C GLY A 147 -22.95 -6.19 -27.04
N CYS A 148 -21.71 -6.06 -26.55
CA CYS A 148 -20.59 -6.93 -26.89
C CYS A 148 -20.45 -8.09 -25.89
N THR A 149 -21.46 -8.97 -25.82
CA THR A 149 -21.59 -10.01 -24.80
C THR A 149 -20.92 -11.34 -25.14
N ASP A 150 -20.71 -11.65 -26.43
CA ASP A 150 -20.06 -12.90 -26.86
C ASP A 150 -18.54 -12.82 -26.69
N PRO A 151 -17.93 -13.61 -25.78
CA PRO A 151 -16.49 -13.55 -25.53
C PRO A 151 -15.63 -13.88 -26.76
N ALA A 152 -16.14 -14.66 -27.72
CA ALA A 152 -15.41 -15.03 -28.93
C ALA A 152 -15.29 -13.86 -29.92
N THR A 153 -16.25 -12.94 -29.92
CA THR A 153 -16.31 -11.80 -30.85
C THR A 153 -16.20 -10.44 -30.15
N ALA A 154 -16.16 -10.41 -28.82
CA ALA A 154 -16.18 -9.20 -28.00
C ALA A 154 -15.10 -8.18 -28.40
N ALA A 155 -13.86 -8.62 -28.69
CA ALA A 155 -12.79 -7.71 -29.09
C ALA A 155 -13.09 -6.99 -30.42
N ALA A 156 -13.60 -7.71 -31.41
CA ALA A 156 -14.01 -7.12 -32.69
C ALA A 156 -15.25 -6.23 -32.54
N CYS A 157 -16.23 -6.67 -31.75
CA CYS A 157 -17.42 -5.89 -31.43
C CYS A 157 -17.06 -4.55 -30.76
N LEU A 158 -16.25 -4.57 -29.69
CA LEU A 158 -15.83 -3.38 -28.95
C LEU A 158 -15.10 -2.36 -29.82
N ARG A 159 -14.32 -2.82 -30.80
CA ARG A 159 -13.64 -1.95 -31.78
C ARG A 159 -14.59 -1.33 -32.80
N ALA A 160 -15.73 -1.97 -33.06
CA ALA A 160 -16.76 -1.48 -33.98
C ALA A 160 -17.74 -0.50 -33.32
N VAL A 161 -17.82 -0.48 -31.98
CA VAL A 161 -18.66 0.49 -31.25
C VAL A 161 -18.13 1.91 -31.47
N PRO A 162 -18.99 2.89 -31.84
CA PRO A 162 -18.57 4.28 -31.95
C PRO A 162 -17.93 4.79 -30.65
N THR A 163 -16.82 5.52 -30.76
CA THR A 163 -16.09 6.02 -29.58
C THR A 163 -16.95 6.88 -28.66
N THR A 164 -17.87 7.68 -29.22
CA THR A 164 -18.82 8.48 -28.43
C THR A 164 -19.74 7.62 -27.57
N GLU A 165 -20.11 6.43 -28.05
CA GLU A 165 -20.94 5.50 -27.30
C GLU A 165 -20.14 4.83 -26.19
N LEU A 166 -18.90 4.39 -26.47
CA LEU A 166 -18.01 3.87 -25.44
C LEU A 166 -17.82 4.85 -24.27
N ILE A 167 -17.66 6.15 -24.57
CA ILE A 167 -17.52 7.18 -23.56
C ILE A 167 -18.82 7.37 -22.76
N ARG A 168 -19.98 7.38 -23.41
CA ARG A 168 -21.28 7.52 -22.73
C ARG A 168 -21.61 6.34 -21.82
N SER A 169 -21.15 5.15 -22.18
CA SER A 169 -21.41 3.91 -21.43
C SER A 169 -20.49 3.67 -20.22
N THR A 170 -19.60 4.62 -19.90
CA THR A 170 -18.62 4.52 -18.78
C THR A 170 -19.30 4.44 -17.39
N GLY A 171 -20.62 4.65 -17.30
CA GLY A 171 -21.39 4.54 -16.04
C GLY A 171 -21.07 5.66 -15.05
N THR A 172 -21.50 5.50 -13.79
CA THR A 172 -21.27 6.47 -12.69
C THR A 172 -20.67 5.77 -11.46
N GLY A 173 -20.17 6.56 -10.50
CA GLY A 173 -19.61 6.03 -9.25
C GLY A 173 -18.39 5.13 -9.47
N ALA A 174 -18.35 3.95 -8.82
CA ALA A 174 -17.23 3.02 -8.95
C ALA A 174 -17.10 2.42 -10.36
N ALA A 175 -18.20 2.35 -11.13
CA ALA A 175 -18.16 1.85 -12.51
C ALA A 175 -17.35 2.77 -13.42
N SER A 176 -17.33 4.09 -13.18
CA SER A 176 -16.59 5.04 -14.00
C SER A 176 -15.10 5.16 -13.65
N LEU A 177 -14.63 4.54 -12.57
CA LEU A 177 -13.23 4.59 -12.14
C LEU A 177 -12.35 3.64 -12.95
N TRP A 178 -11.60 4.17 -13.90
CA TRP A 178 -10.65 3.41 -14.71
C TRP A 178 -9.22 3.61 -14.22
N GLY A 179 -8.38 2.59 -14.38
CA GLY A 179 -6.98 2.68 -13.98
C GLY A 179 -6.21 1.41 -14.31
N PRO A 180 -4.88 1.41 -14.06
CA PRO A 180 -4.01 0.27 -14.30
C PRO A 180 -4.50 -1.00 -13.63
N ASN A 181 -4.11 -2.16 -14.16
CA ASN A 181 -4.28 -3.43 -13.47
C ASN A 181 -2.93 -4.16 -13.32
N THR A 182 -2.86 -5.17 -12.44
CA THR A 182 -1.67 -6.03 -12.40
C THR A 182 -1.78 -7.11 -13.47
N GLY A 183 -0.72 -7.28 -14.25
CA GLY A 183 -0.59 -8.31 -15.29
C GLY A 183 0.87 -8.75 -15.47
N PRO A 184 1.12 -9.86 -16.18
CA PRO A 184 2.42 -10.55 -16.22
C PRO A 184 3.63 -9.72 -16.66
N HIS A 185 3.44 -8.64 -17.42
CA HIS A 185 4.54 -7.88 -18.03
C HIS A 185 4.70 -6.44 -17.52
N ILE A 186 3.70 -5.56 -17.72
CA ILE A 186 3.82 -4.12 -17.36
C ILE A 186 3.81 -3.92 -15.85
N LEU A 187 2.88 -4.58 -15.13
CA LEU A 187 2.79 -4.50 -13.67
C LEU A 187 2.60 -5.89 -13.06
N PRO A 188 3.66 -6.71 -12.94
CA PRO A 188 3.57 -8.12 -12.51
C PRO A 188 3.14 -8.35 -11.06
N ARG A 189 3.05 -7.27 -10.27
CA ARG A 189 2.75 -7.30 -8.85
C ARG A 189 2.20 -5.95 -8.43
N THR A 190 1.48 -5.89 -7.32
CA THR A 190 1.02 -4.62 -6.76
C THR A 190 2.21 -3.72 -6.39
N PRO A 191 2.05 -2.39 -6.44
CA PRO A 191 3.10 -1.47 -6.02
C PRO A 191 3.58 -1.74 -4.59
N HIS A 192 2.68 -2.07 -3.66
CA HIS A 192 3.03 -2.51 -2.31
C HIS A 192 4.04 -3.65 -2.30
N ALA A 193 3.71 -4.74 -3.01
CA ALA A 193 4.55 -5.93 -3.08
C ALA A 193 5.90 -5.62 -3.75
N ALA A 194 5.91 -4.78 -4.80
CA ALA A 194 7.13 -4.34 -5.46
C ALA A 194 8.08 -3.65 -4.48
N TRP A 195 7.59 -2.73 -3.66
CA TRP A 195 8.39 -2.04 -2.66
C TRP A 195 8.89 -2.97 -1.55
N ALA A 196 8.03 -3.85 -1.04
CA ALA A 196 8.38 -4.83 -0.02
C ALA A 196 9.51 -5.76 -0.49
N GLU A 197 9.41 -6.28 -1.72
CA GLU A 197 10.42 -7.15 -2.34
C GLU A 197 11.65 -6.41 -2.86
N GLY A 198 11.58 -5.09 -3.00
CA GLY A 198 12.66 -4.28 -3.59
C GLY A 198 12.76 -4.40 -5.11
N ARG A 199 11.67 -4.79 -5.76
CA ARG A 199 11.54 -4.89 -7.22
C ARG A 199 10.92 -3.62 -7.79
N VAL A 200 11.53 -2.47 -7.46
CA VAL A 200 11.07 -1.14 -7.87
C VAL A 200 12.18 -0.37 -8.57
N ASN A 201 11.79 0.59 -9.40
CA ASN A 201 12.66 1.66 -9.88
C ASN A 201 12.87 2.68 -8.75
N ALA A 202 13.67 2.31 -7.75
CA ALA A 202 13.93 3.16 -6.58
C ALA A 202 14.66 4.44 -7.01
N VAL A 203 13.91 5.55 -7.09
CA VAL A 203 14.40 6.88 -7.47
C VAL A 203 14.05 7.89 -6.38
N PRO A 204 14.75 9.04 -6.29
CA PRO A 204 14.31 10.14 -5.45
C PRO A 204 12.87 10.54 -5.76
N THR A 205 12.06 10.73 -4.72
CA THR A 205 10.64 11.05 -4.84
C THR A 205 10.29 12.30 -4.04
N LEU A 206 9.59 13.25 -4.67
CA LEU A 206 8.87 14.32 -3.98
C LEU A 206 7.40 13.90 -3.95
N SER A 207 6.83 13.72 -2.75
CA SER A 207 5.48 13.17 -2.57
C SER A 207 4.67 14.10 -1.68
N GLY A 208 3.39 14.31 -1.96
CA GLY A 208 2.57 15.10 -1.06
C GLY A 208 1.13 15.24 -1.50
N ASN A 209 0.38 15.98 -0.70
CA ASN A 209 -1.06 16.11 -0.80
C ASN A 209 -1.48 17.55 -0.54
N THR A 210 -2.76 17.82 -0.77
CA THR A 210 -3.40 19.04 -0.26
C THR A 210 -4.02 18.73 1.11
N HIS A 211 -4.22 19.74 1.96
CA HIS A 211 -4.74 19.51 3.32
C HIS A 211 -6.22 19.13 3.32
N ASP A 212 -7.01 19.60 2.34
CA ASP A 212 -8.47 19.46 2.30
C ASP A 212 -8.96 18.66 1.07
N GLU A 213 -8.17 17.68 0.62
CA GLU A 213 -8.36 16.90 -0.62
C GLU A 213 -9.82 16.62 -0.96
N TYR A 214 -10.56 16.02 -0.03
CA TYR A 214 -11.89 15.51 -0.34
C TYR A 214 -12.99 16.57 -0.44
N ARG A 215 -12.71 17.82 -0.04
CA ARG A 215 -13.67 18.92 -0.17
C ARG A 215 -14.05 19.18 -1.62
N TYR A 216 -13.14 18.92 -2.56
CA TYR A 216 -13.44 18.98 -4.00
C TYR A 216 -14.51 17.97 -4.41
N PHE A 217 -14.35 16.71 -4.00
CA PHE A 217 -15.29 15.64 -4.34
C PHE A 217 -16.64 15.83 -3.65
N THR A 218 -16.64 16.30 -2.39
CA THR A 218 -17.89 16.68 -1.71
C THR A 218 -18.60 17.80 -2.45
N ALA A 219 -17.92 18.88 -2.84
CA ALA A 219 -18.55 19.94 -3.63
C ALA A 219 -19.09 19.45 -4.97
N LEU A 220 -18.33 18.62 -5.68
CA LEU A 220 -18.76 18.06 -6.96
C LEU A 220 -20.02 17.19 -6.80
N TYR A 221 -19.99 16.21 -5.90
CA TYR A 221 -21.04 15.19 -5.82
C TYR A 221 -22.21 15.57 -4.92
N VAL A 222 -22.01 16.40 -3.90
CA VAL A 222 -23.05 16.83 -2.95
C VAL A 222 -23.63 18.18 -3.37
N ASP A 223 -22.78 19.19 -3.54
CA ASP A 223 -23.28 20.55 -3.81
C ASP A 223 -23.77 20.68 -5.26
N LEU A 224 -22.96 20.29 -6.25
CA LEU A 224 -23.26 20.52 -7.67
C LEU A 224 -24.20 19.45 -8.26
N LEU A 225 -23.96 18.17 -7.96
CA LEU A 225 -24.74 17.06 -8.54
C LEU A 225 -25.80 16.49 -7.60
N GLY A 226 -25.65 16.68 -6.28
CA GLY A 226 -26.43 15.98 -5.25
C GLY A 226 -27.68 16.70 -4.75
N GLY A 227 -27.86 17.98 -5.08
CA GLY A 227 -29.08 18.74 -4.79
C GLY A 227 -29.17 19.33 -3.37
N GLY A 228 -28.08 19.37 -2.60
CA GLY A 228 -28.05 20.07 -1.31
C GLY A 228 -27.05 19.47 -0.30
N PRO A 229 -26.76 20.18 0.81
CA PRO A 229 -25.77 19.75 1.77
C PRO A 229 -26.21 18.48 2.51
N LEU A 230 -25.23 17.73 2.99
CA LEU A 230 -25.45 16.59 3.87
C LEU A 230 -26.06 17.05 5.19
N THR A 231 -27.08 16.32 5.63
CA THR A 231 -27.56 16.32 7.02
C THR A 231 -26.74 15.34 7.86
N PRO A 232 -26.73 15.47 9.20
CA PRO A 232 -26.08 14.48 10.07
C PRO A 232 -26.54 13.03 9.82
N ALA A 233 -27.83 12.84 9.51
CA ALA A 233 -28.38 11.53 9.17
C ALA A 233 -27.83 10.98 7.85
N SER A 234 -27.81 11.81 6.78
CA SER A 234 -27.26 11.39 5.49
C SER A 234 -25.74 11.15 5.55
N TYR A 235 -25.02 11.94 6.34
CA TYR A 235 -23.60 11.69 6.63
C TYR A 235 -23.40 10.33 7.29
N ALA A 236 -24.15 10.02 8.36
CA ALA A 236 -24.06 8.72 9.02
C ALA A 236 -24.41 7.55 8.09
N ALA A 237 -25.41 7.73 7.22
CA ALA A 237 -25.78 6.74 6.21
C ALA A 237 -24.68 6.51 5.17
N LEU A 238 -24.05 7.58 4.66
CA LEU A 238 -22.92 7.47 3.73
C LEU A 238 -21.71 6.79 4.37
N ILE A 239 -21.38 7.12 5.62
CA ILE A 239 -20.29 6.46 6.34
C ILE A 239 -20.62 4.98 6.57
N THR A 240 -21.88 4.65 6.89
CA THR A 240 -22.32 3.25 7.03
C THR A 240 -22.19 2.49 5.71
N LEU A 241 -22.63 3.08 4.60
CA LEU A 241 -22.52 2.48 3.28
C LEU A 241 -21.06 2.25 2.86
N GLN A 242 -20.17 3.19 3.17
CA GLN A 242 -18.78 3.16 2.70
C GLN A 242 -17.85 2.33 3.59
N HIS A 243 -18.17 2.20 4.88
CA HIS A 243 -17.27 1.59 5.86
C HIS A 243 -17.84 0.34 6.54
N GLY A 244 -19.11 -0.02 6.30
CA GLY A 244 -19.75 -1.21 6.84
C GLY A 244 -19.55 -1.30 8.35
N ASP A 245 -19.00 -2.42 8.81
CA ASP A 245 -18.74 -2.70 10.23
C ASP A 245 -17.83 -1.66 10.94
N ARG A 246 -17.00 -0.93 10.18
CA ARG A 246 -16.14 0.12 10.74
C ARG A 246 -16.86 1.45 10.93
N ALA A 247 -18.08 1.61 10.44
CA ALA A 247 -18.79 2.88 10.43
C ALA A 247 -18.96 3.49 11.82
N ALA A 248 -19.27 2.69 12.85
CA ALA A 248 -19.41 3.18 14.21
C ALA A 248 -18.10 3.80 14.74
N ALA A 249 -16.96 3.18 14.45
CA ALA A 249 -15.65 3.70 14.85
C ALA A 249 -15.26 4.96 14.07
N VAL A 250 -15.61 5.02 12.78
CA VAL A 250 -15.43 6.23 11.95
C VAL A 250 -16.30 7.36 12.50
N LEU A 251 -17.59 7.14 12.74
CA LEU A 251 -18.49 8.15 13.30
C LEU A 251 -18.09 8.61 14.70
N GLY A 252 -17.51 7.73 15.51
CA GLY A 252 -16.94 8.09 16.81
C GLY A 252 -15.67 8.96 16.70
N THR A 253 -14.86 8.74 15.66
CA THR A 253 -13.64 9.54 15.40
C THR A 253 -13.98 10.88 14.73
N TYR A 254 -14.98 10.88 13.85
CA TYR A 254 -15.42 12.03 13.06
C TYR A 254 -16.91 12.34 13.34
N PRO A 255 -17.28 12.73 14.57
CA PRO A 255 -18.67 13.06 14.87
C PRO A 255 -19.06 14.34 14.13
N ALA A 256 -20.19 14.34 13.41
CA ALA A 256 -20.63 15.49 12.61
C ALA A 256 -20.68 16.81 13.40
N ALA A 257 -21.02 16.74 14.69
CA ALA A 257 -21.11 17.89 15.58
C ALA A 257 -19.75 18.54 15.92
N ALA A 258 -18.62 17.86 15.66
CA ALA A 258 -17.29 18.44 15.85
C ALA A 258 -16.82 19.28 14.65
N TYR A 259 -17.62 19.35 13.58
CA TYR A 259 -17.28 20.08 12.36
C TYR A 259 -18.32 21.17 12.09
N PRO A 260 -17.95 22.25 11.38
CA PRO A 260 -18.89 23.32 11.03
C PRO A 260 -20.09 22.84 10.17
N SER A 261 -19.91 21.76 9.42
CA SER A 261 -20.99 21.11 8.67
C SER A 261 -20.73 19.62 8.46
N PRO A 262 -21.78 18.80 8.21
CA PRO A 262 -21.61 17.40 7.85
C PRO A 262 -20.83 17.21 6.54
N ASN A 263 -20.88 18.17 5.60
CA ASN A 263 -20.05 18.16 4.38
C ASN A 263 -18.56 18.18 4.74
N LEU A 264 -18.17 19.02 5.70
CA LEU A 264 -16.77 19.10 6.15
C LEU A 264 -16.36 17.86 6.94
N ALA A 265 -17.23 17.32 7.81
CA ALA A 265 -16.96 16.05 8.48
C ALA A 265 -16.71 14.91 7.48
N TYR A 266 -17.59 14.80 6.47
CA TYR A 266 -17.47 13.83 5.38
C TYR A 266 -16.19 14.01 4.58
N SER A 267 -15.84 15.27 4.30
CA SER A 267 -14.61 15.60 3.57
C SER A 267 -13.37 15.24 4.38
N THR A 268 -13.32 15.51 5.68
CA THR A 268 -12.17 15.14 6.52
C THR A 268 -11.97 13.62 6.54
N VAL A 269 -13.05 12.83 6.67
CA VAL A 269 -12.97 11.36 6.57
C VAL A 269 -12.33 10.94 5.24
N GLY A 270 -12.80 11.50 4.13
CA GLY A 270 -12.30 11.17 2.79
C GLY A 270 -10.85 11.60 2.56
N THR A 271 -10.47 12.79 3.06
CA THR A 271 -9.10 13.33 2.97
C THR A 271 -8.14 12.39 3.70
N ASP A 272 -8.46 12.07 4.95
CA ASP A 272 -7.61 11.27 5.82
C ASP A 272 -7.49 9.84 5.28
N GLN A 273 -8.62 9.22 4.91
CA GLN A 273 -8.66 7.83 4.46
C GLN A 273 -7.99 7.62 3.10
N ARG A 274 -8.25 8.49 2.11
CA ARG A 274 -7.94 8.22 0.70
C ARG A 274 -6.71 8.96 0.19
N PHE A 275 -6.28 10.02 0.87
CA PHE A 275 -5.22 10.90 0.40
C PHE A 275 -4.10 11.03 1.42
N ALA A 276 -4.34 11.73 2.53
CA ALA A 276 -3.29 12.14 3.46
C ALA A 276 -2.57 10.95 4.10
N CYS A 277 -3.30 10.02 4.71
CA CYS A 277 -2.68 8.88 5.38
C CYS A 277 -2.03 7.90 4.40
N PRO A 278 -2.67 7.48 3.30
CA PRO A 278 -2.01 6.64 2.29
C PRO A 278 -0.71 7.24 1.76
N ALA A 279 -0.67 8.55 1.45
CA ALA A 279 0.54 9.20 0.98
C ALA A 279 1.65 9.29 2.02
N ARG A 280 1.29 9.48 3.30
CA ARG A 280 2.25 9.35 4.40
C ARG A 280 2.81 7.92 4.47
N ALA A 281 1.97 6.89 4.37
CA ALA A 281 2.43 5.50 4.38
C ALA A 281 3.33 5.17 3.17
N ASP A 282 3.00 5.67 1.99
CA ASP A 282 3.86 5.61 0.80
C ASP A 282 5.21 6.29 1.07
N SER A 283 5.22 7.51 1.61
CA SER A 283 6.46 8.21 1.97
C SER A 283 7.32 7.41 2.96
N ARG A 284 6.71 6.76 3.96
CA ARG A 284 7.39 5.83 4.88
C ARG A 284 7.99 4.66 4.15
N LEU A 285 7.21 4.00 3.30
CA LEU A 285 7.64 2.85 2.51
C LEU A 285 8.81 3.21 1.59
N TYR A 286 8.71 4.32 0.86
CA TYR A 286 9.69 4.75 -0.13
C TYR A 286 11.01 5.18 0.52
N SER A 287 10.94 5.83 1.69
CA SER A 287 12.12 6.32 2.41
C SER A 287 13.10 5.22 2.83
N SER A 288 12.63 3.96 2.87
CA SER A 288 13.47 2.80 3.17
C SER A 288 14.46 2.44 2.06
N ARG A 289 14.26 2.91 0.82
CA ARG A 289 15.10 2.57 -0.33
C ARG A 289 15.56 3.77 -1.17
N ALA A 290 14.90 4.93 -1.08
CA ALA A 290 15.25 6.11 -1.85
C ALA A 290 15.10 7.41 -1.03
N PRO A 291 15.70 8.54 -1.48
CA PRO A 291 15.40 9.85 -0.93
C PRO A 291 13.93 10.23 -1.15
N VAL A 292 13.26 10.69 -0.09
CA VAL A 292 11.87 11.15 -0.15
C VAL A 292 11.79 12.54 0.47
N TYR A 293 11.06 13.44 -0.19
CA TYR A 293 10.71 14.76 0.34
C TYR A 293 9.18 14.86 0.36
N ALA A 294 8.62 14.81 1.57
CA ALA A 294 7.18 14.82 1.76
C ALA A 294 6.67 16.26 1.94
N TYR A 295 5.54 16.62 1.32
CA TYR A 295 4.87 17.90 1.57
C TYR A 295 3.37 17.77 1.81
N GLU A 296 2.82 18.85 2.34
CA GLU A 296 1.41 19.16 2.37
C GLU A 296 1.21 20.60 1.87
N PHE A 297 0.32 20.79 0.90
CA PHE A 297 -0.15 22.10 0.49
C PHE A 297 -1.39 22.48 1.30
N ALA A 298 -1.33 23.59 2.03
CA ALA A 298 -2.33 23.95 3.04
C ALA A 298 -2.78 25.43 2.94
N ASP A 299 -2.80 26.00 1.73
CA ASP A 299 -3.43 27.30 1.52
C ASP A 299 -4.96 27.20 1.67
N SER A 300 -5.48 27.62 2.81
CA SER A 300 -6.91 27.60 3.11
C SER A 300 -7.74 28.57 2.26
N GLN A 301 -7.10 29.44 1.47
CA GLN A 301 -7.73 30.38 0.55
C GLN A 301 -7.32 30.11 -0.90
N ALA A 302 -6.94 28.87 -1.23
CA ALA A 302 -6.63 28.48 -2.59
C ALA A 302 -7.84 28.78 -3.52
N PRO A 303 -7.62 29.39 -4.70
CA PRO A 303 -8.71 29.73 -5.61
C PRO A 303 -9.50 28.48 -6.06
N PRO A 304 -10.82 28.43 -5.88
CA PRO A 304 -11.62 27.25 -6.22
C PRO A 304 -11.80 27.08 -7.73
N PHE A 305 -11.78 25.84 -8.23
CA PHE A 305 -12.10 25.52 -9.64
C PHE A 305 -13.60 25.46 -9.93
N ILE A 306 -14.41 25.17 -8.91
CA ILE A 306 -15.85 25.00 -9.05
C ILE A 306 -16.60 25.78 -7.96
N PRO A 307 -17.85 26.21 -8.21
CA PRO A 307 -18.71 26.73 -7.16
C PRO A 307 -18.98 25.68 -6.08
N ALA A 308 -18.90 26.07 -4.82
CA ALA A 308 -19.11 25.18 -3.67
C ALA A 308 -19.81 25.93 -2.52
N PRO A 309 -21.09 26.31 -2.67
CA PRO A 309 -21.80 27.18 -1.72
C PRO A 309 -21.95 26.57 -0.31
N HIS A 310 -21.88 25.24 -0.18
CA HIS A 310 -22.04 24.55 1.11
C HIS A 310 -20.76 23.86 1.60
N THR A 311 -19.72 23.83 0.77
CA THR A 311 -18.46 23.15 1.05
C THR A 311 -17.27 24.08 0.81
N PRO A 312 -16.91 24.95 1.79
CA PRO A 312 -15.73 25.82 1.68
C PRO A 312 -14.47 25.00 1.36
N GLN A 313 -13.87 25.27 0.20
CA GLN A 313 -12.92 24.35 -0.42
C GLN A 313 -11.56 24.25 0.30
N GLY A 314 -11.06 25.32 0.90
CA GLY A 314 -9.75 25.27 1.56
C GLY A 314 -8.64 24.90 0.59
N ALA A 315 -7.66 24.10 1.05
CA ALA A 315 -6.64 23.52 0.19
C ALA A 315 -7.16 22.20 -0.41
N PHE A 316 -8.11 22.30 -1.35
CA PHE A 316 -8.80 21.16 -1.94
C PHE A 316 -7.93 20.37 -2.95
N HIS A 317 -8.40 19.21 -3.38
CA HIS A 317 -7.70 18.37 -4.36
C HIS A 317 -7.29 19.15 -5.62
N ALA A 318 -6.01 19.05 -5.99
CA ALA A 318 -5.42 19.71 -7.16
C ALA A 318 -5.25 21.25 -7.06
N SER A 319 -5.62 21.86 -5.94
CA SER A 319 -5.51 23.32 -5.74
C SER A 319 -4.07 23.84 -5.81
N GLU A 320 -3.08 22.99 -5.53
CA GLU A 320 -1.66 23.34 -5.61
C GLU A 320 -1.18 23.53 -7.05
N LEU A 321 -1.92 23.02 -8.05
CA LEU A 321 -1.54 23.13 -9.45
C LEU A 321 -1.56 24.56 -9.96
N ALA A 322 -2.48 25.41 -9.49
CA ALA A 322 -2.52 26.84 -9.85
C ALA A 322 -1.25 27.60 -9.42
N PHE A 323 -0.46 27.02 -8.51
CA PHE A 323 0.81 27.57 -8.03
C PHE A 323 2.01 27.07 -8.83
N LEU A 324 1.86 26.00 -9.61
CA LEU A 324 2.91 25.38 -10.43
C LEU A 324 2.74 25.68 -11.93
N PHE A 325 1.49 25.72 -12.38
CA PHE A 325 1.09 25.92 -13.77
C PHE A 325 0.18 27.15 -13.83
N PRO A 326 0.61 28.25 -14.47
CA PRO A 326 -0.24 29.40 -14.71
C PRO A 326 -1.54 28.99 -15.42
N THR A 327 -2.65 29.60 -15.03
CA THR A 327 -3.95 29.30 -15.60
C THR A 327 -4.91 30.46 -15.39
N ASP A 328 -5.77 30.69 -16.38
CA ASP A 328 -6.87 31.66 -16.32
C ASP A 328 -8.18 31.01 -15.84
N ALA A 329 -8.15 29.72 -15.48
CA ALA A 329 -9.33 28.98 -15.00
C ALA A 329 -9.74 29.36 -13.57
N VAL A 330 -8.91 30.11 -12.84
CA VAL A 330 -9.18 30.58 -11.48
C VAL A 330 -8.87 32.07 -11.33
N PRO A 331 -9.45 32.75 -10.32
CA PRO A 331 -9.04 34.10 -9.99
C PRO A 331 -7.52 34.24 -9.80
N PRO A 332 -6.92 35.39 -10.18
CA PRO A 332 -5.50 35.61 -10.03
C PRO A 332 -5.02 35.42 -8.58
N LEU A 333 -3.89 34.73 -8.42
CA LEU A 333 -3.26 34.54 -7.11
C LEU A 333 -2.98 35.89 -6.44
N THR A 334 -3.26 36.00 -5.13
CA THR A 334 -2.92 37.17 -4.31
C THR A 334 -1.40 37.38 -4.23
N PRO A 335 -0.90 38.56 -3.78
CA PRO A 335 0.54 38.77 -3.63
C PRO A 335 1.25 37.73 -2.74
N ALA A 336 0.60 37.25 -1.68
CA ALA A 336 1.15 36.20 -0.81
C ALA A 336 1.20 34.85 -1.52
N GLN A 337 0.13 34.49 -2.24
CA GLN A 337 0.08 33.27 -3.04
C GLN A 337 1.08 33.28 -4.20
N ARG A 338 1.34 34.42 -4.83
CA ARG A 338 2.39 34.54 -5.85
C ARG A 338 3.80 34.29 -5.28
N ARG A 339 4.07 34.73 -4.04
CA ARG A 339 5.32 34.37 -3.35
C ARG A 339 5.42 32.88 -3.08
N LEU A 340 4.32 32.26 -2.65
CA LEU A 340 4.24 30.80 -2.48
C LEU A 340 4.47 30.07 -3.81
N SER A 341 3.81 30.49 -4.90
CA SER A 341 4.00 29.92 -6.25
C SER A 341 5.45 30.05 -6.73
N ALA A 342 6.09 31.21 -6.50
CA ALA A 342 7.50 31.38 -6.82
C ALA A 342 8.39 30.40 -6.03
N MET A 343 8.08 30.15 -4.76
CA MET A 343 8.79 29.16 -3.93
C MET A 343 8.55 27.72 -4.39
N MET A 344 7.30 27.36 -4.66
CA MET A 344 6.93 26.02 -5.14
C MET A 344 7.57 25.72 -6.49
N THR A 345 7.46 26.60 -7.48
CA THR A 345 8.11 26.41 -8.79
C THR A 345 9.63 26.25 -8.66
N ALA A 346 10.26 26.96 -7.72
CA ALA A 346 11.69 26.80 -7.45
C ALA A 346 12.02 25.43 -6.82
N TYR A 347 11.26 24.98 -5.82
CA TYR A 347 11.43 23.66 -5.21
C TYR A 347 11.25 22.54 -6.23
N TRP A 348 10.18 22.58 -7.04
CA TRP A 348 9.88 21.56 -8.05
C TRP A 348 10.94 21.53 -9.14
N ALA A 349 11.36 22.70 -9.64
CA ALA A 349 12.41 22.79 -10.64
C ALA A 349 13.75 22.26 -10.11
N ARG A 350 14.11 22.63 -8.86
CA ARG A 350 15.35 22.21 -8.21
C ARG A 350 15.36 20.70 -7.93
N PHE A 351 14.23 20.14 -7.50
CA PHE A 351 14.05 18.70 -7.35
C PHE A 351 14.17 18.00 -8.71
N ALA A 352 13.48 18.49 -9.74
CA ALA A 352 13.55 17.90 -11.08
C ALA A 352 14.98 17.92 -11.66
N ALA A 353 15.78 18.93 -11.29
CA ALA A 353 17.19 18.99 -11.63
C ALA A 353 18.02 17.99 -10.79
N THR A 354 17.92 18.03 -9.47
CA THR A 354 18.95 17.43 -8.59
C THR A 354 18.47 16.22 -7.79
N GLY A 355 17.18 16.10 -7.50
CA GLY A 355 16.60 15.10 -6.60
C GLY A 355 16.49 15.59 -5.16
N ASP A 356 16.87 16.84 -4.92
CA ASP A 356 16.70 17.58 -3.68
C ASP A 356 15.93 18.87 -4.01
N PRO A 357 14.82 19.20 -3.33
CA PRO A 357 14.09 20.43 -3.61
C PRO A 357 14.81 21.69 -3.12
N ASN A 358 15.72 21.61 -2.14
CA ASN A 358 16.22 22.75 -1.38
C ASN A 358 16.87 23.85 -2.26
N VAL A 359 16.41 25.09 -2.07
CA VAL A 359 16.98 26.31 -2.65
C VAL A 359 17.42 27.28 -1.54
N PRO A 360 18.50 28.07 -1.72
CA PRO A 360 19.11 28.83 -0.61
C PRO A 360 18.22 29.87 0.09
N TRP A 361 17.23 30.43 -0.61
CA TRP A 361 16.38 31.52 -0.11
C TRP A 361 15.04 31.04 0.44
N ALA A 362 14.73 29.75 0.34
CA ALA A 362 13.48 29.18 0.85
C ALA A 362 13.76 28.34 2.11
N PRO A 363 12.75 28.10 2.97
CA PRO A 363 12.88 27.22 4.12
C PRO A 363 13.49 25.86 3.75
N THR A 364 14.31 25.30 4.64
CA THR A 364 14.89 23.97 4.39
C THR A 364 13.79 22.92 4.44
N TRP A 365 13.70 22.13 3.37
CA TRP A 365 12.83 20.98 3.24
C TRP A 365 13.61 19.72 3.63
N PRO A 366 13.36 19.16 4.82
CA PRO A 366 14.09 17.98 5.28
C PRO A 366 13.72 16.75 4.47
N ARG A 367 14.68 15.84 4.30
CA ARG A 367 14.40 14.50 3.81
C ARG A 367 13.46 13.79 4.79
N TYR A 368 12.42 13.16 4.26
CA TYR A 368 11.49 12.34 5.02
C TYR A 368 12.20 11.08 5.53
N THR A 369 11.96 10.76 6.80
CA THR A 369 12.39 9.50 7.43
C THR A 369 11.22 8.96 8.26
N ALA A 370 11.09 7.64 8.34
CA ALA A 370 10.02 7.00 9.10
C ALA A 370 10.05 7.36 10.61
N ASP A 371 11.22 7.65 11.17
CA ASP A 371 11.35 8.05 12.58
C ASP A 371 11.08 9.54 12.79
N GLY A 372 11.51 10.39 11.85
CA GLY A 372 11.34 11.84 11.96
C GLY A 372 9.94 12.32 11.56
N ASP A 373 9.28 11.64 10.63
CA ASP A 373 7.93 11.93 10.13
C ASP A 373 7.68 13.41 9.79
N ARG A 374 8.72 14.05 9.24
CA ARG A 374 8.71 15.49 8.92
C ARG A 374 8.14 15.72 7.52
N ILE A 375 7.07 16.49 7.45
CA ILE A 375 6.38 16.87 6.20
C ILE A 375 6.48 18.38 6.03
N GLN A 376 6.85 18.85 4.85
CA GLN A 376 6.94 20.27 4.54
C GLN A 376 5.55 20.84 4.28
N VAL A 377 5.08 21.73 5.15
CA VAL A 377 3.81 22.44 4.94
C VAL A 377 4.08 23.67 4.07
N LEU A 378 3.24 23.86 3.05
CA LEU A 378 3.30 24.93 2.07
C LEU A 378 2.06 25.81 2.22
N THR A 379 2.22 27.01 2.80
CA THR A 379 1.17 28.04 2.89
C THR A 379 1.73 29.42 2.56
N PRO A 380 0.89 30.40 2.18
CA PRO A 380 1.34 31.75 1.88
C PRO A 380 1.98 32.45 3.09
N ASP A 381 1.52 32.14 4.31
CA ASP A 381 1.95 32.81 5.55
C ASP A 381 3.12 32.11 6.24
N ARG A 382 3.15 30.77 6.20
CA ARG A 382 4.18 29.97 6.88
C ARG A 382 4.50 28.70 6.11
N THR A 383 5.72 28.65 5.56
CA THR A 383 6.27 27.42 4.95
C THR A 383 7.35 26.84 5.84
N GLY A 384 7.27 25.54 6.13
CA GLY A 384 8.23 24.85 7.00
C GLY A 384 7.83 23.41 7.34
N PRO A 385 8.75 22.62 7.92
CA PRO A 385 8.45 21.25 8.30
C PRO A 385 7.55 21.17 9.54
N THR A 386 6.65 20.20 9.56
CA THR A 386 5.82 19.79 10.70
C THR A 386 6.02 18.32 11.03
N THR A 387 5.79 17.95 12.29
CA THR A 387 5.60 16.56 12.74
C THR A 387 4.15 16.29 13.13
N GLY A 388 3.25 17.27 12.97
CA GLY A 388 1.85 17.21 13.38
C GLY A 388 0.90 16.54 12.39
N PHE A 389 1.34 16.33 11.14
CA PHE A 389 0.50 15.82 10.03
C PHE A 389 -0.28 14.55 10.39
N ALA A 390 0.36 13.58 11.04
CA ALA A 390 -0.30 12.31 11.40
C ALA A 390 -1.40 12.47 12.47
N ALA A 391 -1.28 13.49 13.32
CA ALA A 391 -2.31 13.82 14.31
C ALA A 391 -3.44 14.61 13.66
N ASP A 392 -3.11 15.56 12.79
CA ASP A 392 -4.05 16.39 12.04
C ASP A 392 -5.02 15.56 11.18
N HIS A 393 -4.48 14.56 10.48
CA HIS A 393 -5.24 13.64 9.64
C HIS A 393 -5.65 12.32 10.31
N HIS A 394 -5.62 12.28 11.65
CA HIS A 394 -5.98 11.09 12.43
C HIS A 394 -5.35 9.79 11.90
N CYS A 395 -4.12 9.82 11.37
CA CYS A 395 -3.57 8.67 10.66
C CYS A 395 -3.31 7.48 11.58
N THR A 396 -3.30 7.69 12.90
CA THR A 396 -3.29 6.62 13.90
C THR A 396 -4.61 5.82 13.91
N PHE A 397 -5.74 6.39 13.48
CA PHE A 397 -7.00 5.66 13.33
C PHE A 397 -7.02 4.83 12.04
N TRP A 398 -6.63 5.43 10.92
CA TRP A 398 -6.64 4.77 9.59
C TRP A 398 -5.52 3.76 9.42
N GLN A 399 -4.35 4.09 9.95
CA GLN A 399 -3.15 3.28 9.95
C GLN A 399 -2.76 3.07 11.40
N PRO A 400 -3.56 2.29 12.17
CA PRO A 400 -3.24 2.01 13.55
C PRO A 400 -1.79 1.59 13.62
N PRO A 401 -1.01 2.19 14.55
CA PRO A 401 0.32 1.71 14.80
C PRO A 401 0.10 0.25 15.08
N THR A 402 0.59 -0.59 14.18
CA THR A 402 0.67 -2.03 14.40
C THR A 402 1.17 -2.15 15.84
N PRO A 403 0.36 -2.71 16.75
CA PRO A 403 0.57 -2.57 18.20
C PRO A 403 2.04 -2.80 18.46
N ARG A 404 2.69 -2.02 19.34
CA ARG A 404 4.14 -1.95 19.65
C ARG A 404 4.90 -3.31 19.84
N GLY A 405 4.64 -4.36 19.07
CA GLY A 405 5.60 -5.05 18.22
C GLY A 405 5.11 -5.19 16.77
N GLY A 406 5.19 -4.09 16.02
CA GLY A 406 4.75 -3.96 14.64
C GLY A 406 5.61 -3.05 13.74
N ALA A 407 6.83 -2.71 14.16
CA ALA A 407 7.87 -2.75 13.14
C ALA A 407 7.79 -4.15 12.52
N VAL A 408 8.04 -4.31 11.22
CA VAL A 408 8.46 -5.62 10.69
C VAL A 408 9.58 -6.06 11.63
N THR A 409 9.26 -6.93 12.60
CA THR A 409 10.25 -7.35 13.57
C THR A 409 11.07 -8.32 12.77
N SER A 410 12.04 -7.77 12.03
CA SER A 410 12.97 -8.58 11.29
C SER A 410 13.50 -9.60 12.28
N THR A 411 13.71 -10.83 11.82
CA THR A 411 14.26 -11.87 12.68
C THR A 411 15.52 -11.36 13.41
N TRP A 412 16.27 -10.45 12.76
CA TRP A 412 17.38 -9.70 13.34
C TRP A 412 17.02 -8.72 14.46
N ALA A 413 15.91 -7.99 14.36
CA ALA A 413 15.43 -7.13 15.45
C ALA A 413 15.06 -7.96 16.69
N LEU A 414 14.41 -9.11 16.53
CA LEU A 414 14.11 -10.04 17.64
C LEU A 414 15.38 -10.66 18.23
N VAL A 415 16.34 -11.05 17.39
CA VAL A 415 17.64 -11.58 17.84
C VAL A 415 18.41 -10.51 18.61
N ARG A 416 18.46 -9.27 18.11
CA ARG A 416 19.12 -8.14 18.78
C ARG A 416 18.44 -7.78 20.10
N ASP A 417 17.11 -7.77 20.12
CA ASP A 417 16.36 -7.54 21.36
C ASP A 417 16.61 -8.66 22.38
N GLY A 418 16.67 -9.92 21.93
CA GLY A 418 17.07 -11.05 22.77
C GLY A 418 18.49 -10.94 23.34
N CYS A 419 19.45 -10.45 22.55
CA CYS A 419 20.80 -10.15 23.07
C CYS A 419 20.78 -8.98 24.08
N ARG A 420 19.95 -7.97 23.85
CA ARG A 420 19.82 -6.80 24.73
C ARG A 420 19.18 -7.17 26.07
N SER A 421 18.14 -8.02 26.07
CA SER A 421 17.47 -8.46 27.29
C SER A 421 18.40 -9.30 28.17
N VAL A 422 19.21 -10.18 27.59
CA VAL A 422 20.23 -10.95 28.33
C VAL A 422 21.25 -10.02 29.01
N ARG A 423 21.67 -8.94 28.34
CA ARG A 423 22.59 -7.94 28.93
C ARG A 423 21.96 -7.11 30.04
N GLN A 424 20.64 -6.97 30.07
CA GLN A 424 19.92 -6.19 31.08
C GLN A 424 19.60 -6.99 32.36
N GLY A 425 19.98 -8.28 32.40
CA GLY A 425 19.82 -9.13 33.57
C GLY A 425 18.45 -9.83 33.68
N PRO A 426 18.33 -10.78 34.62
CA PRO A 426 17.16 -11.64 34.76
C PRO A 426 15.87 -10.88 35.09
N ASP A 427 15.94 -9.82 35.90
CA ASP A 427 14.76 -9.04 36.29
C ASP A 427 14.15 -8.28 35.11
N ALA A 428 14.99 -7.75 34.22
CA ALA A 428 14.53 -7.09 33.00
C ALA A 428 13.84 -8.08 32.05
N LEU A 429 14.34 -9.32 31.98
CA LEU A 429 13.69 -10.39 31.20
C LEU A 429 12.34 -10.79 31.81
N ALA A 430 12.28 -10.98 33.13
CA ALA A 430 11.05 -11.29 33.85
C ALA A 430 10.00 -10.19 33.66
N ASN A 431 10.37 -8.91 33.78
CA ASN A 431 9.48 -7.78 33.51
C ASN A 431 8.92 -7.81 32.09
N ARG A 432 9.76 -8.07 31.08
CA ARG A 432 9.32 -8.18 29.69
C ARG A 432 8.38 -9.36 29.46
N GLN A 433 8.63 -10.50 30.10
CA GLN A 433 7.74 -11.66 30.02
C GLN A 433 6.37 -11.34 30.62
N ARG A 434 6.33 -10.70 31.79
CA ARG A 434 5.10 -10.24 32.45
C ARG A 434 4.31 -9.28 31.58
N GLU A 435 4.94 -8.22 31.09
CA GLU A 435 4.30 -7.24 30.19
C GLU A 435 3.78 -7.89 28.90
N ARG A 436 4.53 -8.85 28.33
CA ARG A 436 4.11 -9.57 27.14
C ARG A 436 2.91 -10.47 27.40
N LEU A 437 2.89 -11.14 28.55
CA LEU A 437 1.78 -12.00 28.96
C LEU A 437 0.51 -11.17 29.17
N VAL A 438 0.61 -10.08 29.92
CA VAL A 438 -0.50 -9.13 30.16
C VAL A 438 -1.11 -8.68 28.84
N ALA A 439 -0.28 -8.21 27.91
CA ALA A 439 -0.75 -7.76 26.60
C ALA A 439 -1.42 -8.89 25.78
N THR A 440 -0.91 -10.12 25.87
CA THR A 440 -1.45 -11.26 25.10
C THR A 440 -2.81 -11.69 25.65
N VAL A 441 -2.96 -11.75 26.98
CA VAL A 441 -4.23 -12.10 27.63
C VAL A 441 -5.29 -11.04 27.39
N ALA A 442 -4.94 -9.76 27.50
CA ALA A 442 -5.84 -8.65 27.20
C ALA A 442 -6.31 -8.68 25.74
N PHE A 443 -5.39 -8.91 24.81
CA PHE A 443 -5.71 -9.04 23.39
C PHE A 443 -6.67 -10.21 23.13
N ALA A 444 -6.41 -11.38 23.72
CA ALA A 444 -7.26 -12.56 23.55
C ALA A 444 -8.68 -12.33 24.09
N ARG A 445 -8.83 -11.71 25.27
CA ARG A 445 -10.16 -11.38 25.85
C ARG A 445 -10.98 -10.43 24.98
N ALA A 446 -10.31 -9.43 24.39
CA ALA A 446 -10.99 -8.44 23.56
C ALA A 446 -11.47 -9.06 22.24
N HIS A 447 -10.66 -9.92 21.61
CA HIS A 447 -10.86 -10.33 20.23
C HIS A 447 -11.32 -11.78 20.04
N SER A 448 -11.33 -12.62 21.07
CA SER A 448 -11.81 -14.00 20.99
C SER A 448 -12.97 -14.27 21.97
N PRO A 449 -14.16 -14.67 21.47
CA PRO A 449 -15.25 -15.16 22.32
C PRO A 449 -14.83 -16.29 23.28
N TYR A 450 -14.07 -17.27 22.79
CA TYR A 450 -13.58 -18.39 23.61
C TYR A 450 -12.69 -17.92 24.76
N TYR A 451 -11.70 -17.07 24.50
CA TYR A 451 -10.79 -16.59 25.54
C TYR A 451 -11.44 -15.58 26.48
N ARG A 452 -12.46 -14.84 26.02
CA ARG A 452 -13.29 -14.00 26.88
C ARG A 452 -14.04 -14.83 27.92
N GLU A 453 -14.60 -15.96 27.50
CA GLU A 453 -15.27 -16.92 28.39
C GLU A 453 -14.26 -17.64 29.29
N LEU A 454 -13.21 -18.21 28.71
CA LEU A 454 -12.20 -19.01 29.41
C LEU A 454 -11.46 -18.19 30.49
N TYR A 455 -11.21 -16.90 30.22
CA TYR A 455 -10.49 -16.02 31.14
C TYR A 455 -11.42 -15.13 31.98
N ARG A 456 -12.73 -15.39 31.99
CA ARG A 456 -13.72 -14.56 32.70
C ARG A 456 -13.47 -14.43 34.21
N THR A 457 -12.93 -15.48 34.83
CA THR A 457 -12.67 -15.52 36.28
C THR A 457 -11.24 -15.12 36.66
N LEU A 458 -10.36 -14.88 35.67
CA LEU A 458 -8.99 -14.45 35.94
C LEU A 458 -8.95 -12.94 36.26
N PRO A 459 -7.95 -12.46 37.01
CA PRO A 459 -7.75 -11.03 37.25
C PRO A 459 -7.67 -10.22 35.94
N GLU A 460 -7.96 -8.92 36.00
CA GLU A 460 -7.85 -8.03 34.83
C GLU A 460 -6.42 -8.03 34.25
N ARG A 461 -5.42 -8.01 35.13
CA ARG A 461 -4.00 -8.08 34.79
C ARG A 461 -3.41 -9.44 35.18
N VAL A 462 -3.11 -10.28 34.19
CA VAL A 462 -2.49 -11.61 34.38
C VAL A 462 -1.00 -11.54 34.08
N GLU A 463 -0.19 -11.57 35.14
CA GLU A 463 1.28 -11.51 35.03
C GLU A 463 1.98 -12.86 35.17
N ASP A 464 1.27 -13.88 35.66
CA ASP A 464 1.80 -15.23 35.86
C ASP A 464 1.10 -16.22 34.90
N PRO A 465 1.83 -16.88 33.99
CA PRO A 465 1.24 -17.83 33.06
C PRO A 465 0.67 -19.07 33.76
N ALA A 466 1.07 -19.38 34.99
CA ALA A 466 0.51 -20.49 35.77
C ALA A 466 -0.97 -20.29 36.14
N LEU A 467 -1.46 -19.04 36.08
CA LEU A 467 -2.87 -18.72 36.28
C LEU A 467 -3.73 -19.07 35.06
N LEU A 468 -3.13 -19.32 33.89
CA LEU A 468 -3.89 -19.59 32.68
C LEU A 468 -4.43 -21.02 32.68
N PRO A 469 -5.75 -21.22 32.50
CA PRO A 469 -6.33 -22.54 32.38
C PRO A 469 -5.79 -23.27 31.15
N VAL A 470 -5.53 -24.57 31.32
CA VAL A 470 -4.98 -25.41 30.26
C VAL A 470 -6.05 -25.74 29.21
N THR A 471 -5.76 -25.45 27.94
CA THR A 471 -6.63 -25.78 26.81
C THR A 471 -6.10 -26.99 26.05
N ARG A 472 -6.98 -27.89 25.63
CA ARG A 472 -6.63 -29.06 24.79
C ARG A 472 -6.89 -28.77 23.31
N LYS A 473 -6.10 -29.37 22.43
CA LYS A 473 -6.23 -29.23 20.97
C LYS A 473 -7.63 -29.60 20.51
N GLU A 474 -8.22 -30.64 21.07
CA GLU A 474 -9.57 -31.11 20.77
C GLU A 474 -10.61 -30.01 21.03
N ILE A 475 -10.48 -29.30 22.16
CA ILE A 475 -11.37 -28.19 22.53
C ILE A 475 -11.18 -27.00 21.59
N LEU A 476 -9.92 -26.65 21.31
CA LEU A 476 -9.62 -25.54 20.39
C LEU A 476 -10.13 -25.83 18.97
N MET A 477 -9.98 -27.04 18.46
CA MET A 477 -10.47 -27.36 17.11
C MET A 477 -12.00 -27.45 17.05
N ALA A 478 -12.67 -27.87 18.13
CA ALA A 478 -14.13 -27.87 18.21
C ALA A 478 -14.72 -26.45 18.29
N ARG A 479 -13.97 -25.49 18.84
CA ARG A 479 -14.36 -24.09 19.00
C ARG A 479 -13.51 -23.15 18.16
N PHE A 480 -13.08 -23.58 16.98
CA PHE A 480 -12.09 -22.86 16.18
C PHE A 480 -12.47 -21.41 15.90
N ASP A 481 -13.70 -21.22 15.42
CA ASP A 481 -14.24 -19.91 15.06
C ASP A 481 -14.44 -19.00 16.29
N ASP A 482 -14.53 -19.57 17.50
CA ASP A 482 -14.65 -18.81 18.75
C ASP A 482 -13.28 -18.40 19.33
N TRP A 483 -12.22 -19.19 19.11
CA TRP A 483 -10.89 -18.88 19.68
C TRP A 483 -10.02 -18.04 18.78
N VAL A 484 -10.28 -18.05 17.47
CA VAL A 484 -9.56 -17.19 16.55
C VAL A 484 -9.90 -15.72 16.81
N THR A 485 -8.92 -14.84 16.60
CA THR A 485 -9.04 -13.40 16.92
C THR A 485 -9.31 -12.53 15.70
N ASP A 486 -9.30 -13.12 14.50
CA ASP A 486 -9.66 -12.45 13.25
C ASP A 486 -11.01 -13.04 12.77
N PRO A 487 -12.09 -12.24 12.73
CA PRO A 487 -13.43 -12.72 12.39
C PRO A 487 -13.56 -13.16 10.93
N GLU A 488 -12.64 -12.78 10.04
CA GLU A 488 -12.65 -13.27 8.66
C GLU A 488 -12.16 -14.73 8.57
N VAL A 489 -11.48 -15.23 9.60
CA VAL A 489 -10.97 -16.58 9.64
C VAL A 489 -12.05 -17.53 10.16
N THR A 490 -12.45 -18.51 9.36
CA THR A 490 -13.25 -19.64 9.81
C THR A 490 -12.57 -20.96 9.50
N LEU A 491 -12.85 -21.99 10.29
CA LEU A 491 -12.27 -23.32 10.12
C LEU A 491 -12.55 -23.87 8.72
N ASP A 492 -13.76 -23.65 8.20
CA ASP A 492 -14.15 -24.11 6.87
C ASP A 492 -13.35 -23.41 5.76
N ARG A 493 -13.14 -22.09 5.86
CA ARG A 493 -12.32 -21.36 4.89
C ARG A 493 -10.86 -21.81 4.94
N VAL A 494 -10.32 -22.06 6.14
CA VAL A 494 -8.94 -22.53 6.27
C VAL A 494 -8.81 -23.98 5.79
N ARG A 495 -9.81 -24.84 6.03
CA ARG A 495 -9.85 -26.21 5.49
C ARG A 495 -9.92 -26.21 3.97
N ALA A 496 -10.75 -25.37 3.37
CA ALA A 496 -10.84 -25.21 1.91
C ALA A 496 -9.50 -24.74 1.32
N PHE A 497 -8.83 -23.78 1.98
CA PHE A 497 -7.49 -23.33 1.59
C PHE A 497 -6.45 -24.45 1.66
N VAL A 498 -6.48 -25.26 2.72
CA VAL A 498 -5.54 -26.37 2.97
C VAL A 498 -5.82 -27.59 2.09
N ALA A 499 -7.03 -27.73 1.57
CA ALA A 499 -7.42 -28.85 0.73
C ALA A 499 -6.85 -28.75 -0.69
N ASP A 500 -6.42 -27.55 -1.12
CA ASP A 500 -5.86 -27.29 -2.44
C ASP A 500 -4.31 -27.34 -2.43
N PRO A 501 -3.69 -28.40 -2.98
CA PRO A 501 -2.24 -28.53 -3.02
C PRO A 501 -1.55 -27.46 -3.87
N GLY A 502 -2.28 -26.81 -4.80
CA GLY A 502 -1.75 -25.72 -5.64
C GLY A 502 -1.42 -24.45 -4.86
N ARG A 503 -1.96 -24.31 -3.65
CA ARG A 503 -1.82 -23.11 -2.80
C ARG A 503 -0.74 -23.25 -1.73
N VAL A 504 0.04 -24.33 -1.78
CA VAL A 504 1.15 -24.54 -0.84
C VAL A 504 2.17 -23.42 -0.98
N GLY A 505 2.39 -22.68 0.11
CA GLY A 505 3.29 -21.52 0.14
C GLY A 505 2.61 -20.17 -0.03
N GLU A 506 1.34 -20.14 -0.44
CA GLU A 506 0.52 -18.94 -0.41
C GLU A 506 0.12 -18.56 1.02
N ARG A 507 -0.25 -17.29 1.20
CA ARG A 507 -0.82 -16.80 2.46
C ARG A 507 -2.34 -16.86 2.42
N PHE A 508 -2.94 -17.50 3.43
CA PHE A 508 -4.37 -17.44 3.66
C PHE A 508 -4.79 -16.00 4.01
N LEU A 509 -5.82 -15.50 3.31
CA LEU A 509 -6.25 -14.10 3.34
C LEU A 509 -5.12 -13.09 3.07
N TYR A 510 -4.07 -13.50 2.35
CA TYR A 510 -2.84 -12.73 2.12
C TYR A 510 -2.07 -12.34 3.39
N ARG A 511 -2.53 -12.76 4.57
CA ARG A 511 -1.99 -12.39 5.89
C ARG A 511 -1.25 -13.55 6.56
N TYR A 512 -1.83 -14.74 6.55
CA TYR A 512 -1.42 -15.84 7.42
C TYR A 512 -0.72 -16.98 6.66
N LEU A 513 0.38 -17.48 7.23
CA LEU A 513 0.88 -18.80 6.86
C LEU A 513 0.06 -19.85 7.60
N VAL A 514 -0.54 -20.80 6.86
CA VAL A 514 -1.30 -21.91 7.45
C VAL A 514 -0.38 -23.09 7.68
N THR A 515 -0.42 -23.63 8.89
CA THR A 515 0.27 -24.87 9.25
C THR A 515 -0.74 -25.86 9.81
N THR A 516 -0.58 -27.14 9.44
CA THR A 516 -1.43 -28.22 9.94
C THR A 516 -0.59 -29.29 10.61
N THR A 517 -1.21 -30.02 11.55
CA THR A 517 -0.57 -31.15 12.23
C THR A 517 -1.29 -32.45 11.90
N SER A 518 -0.53 -33.51 11.65
CA SER A 518 -1.05 -34.87 11.38
C SER A 518 -1.43 -35.64 12.66
N GLY A 519 -1.80 -34.93 13.73
CA GLY A 519 -1.70 -35.40 15.12
C GLY A 519 -2.14 -36.85 15.41
N THR A 520 -1.43 -37.50 16.35
CA THR A 520 -1.62 -38.86 16.85
C THR A 520 -3.00 -39.15 17.48
N THR A 521 -3.83 -38.11 17.69
CA THR A 521 -5.17 -38.19 18.30
C THR A 521 -6.31 -38.17 17.28
N GLY A 522 -6.04 -38.28 15.97
CA GLY A 522 -7.06 -38.30 14.91
C GLY A 522 -7.64 -36.93 14.52
N HIS A 523 -7.44 -35.90 15.33
CA HIS A 523 -7.85 -34.52 15.01
C HIS A 523 -6.68 -33.72 14.41
N ARG A 524 -6.82 -33.34 13.12
CA ARG A 524 -5.90 -32.42 12.43
C ARG A 524 -5.95 -31.04 13.09
N GLY A 525 -4.83 -30.58 13.64
CA GLY A 525 -4.71 -29.22 14.15
C GLY A 525 -4.48 -28.24 12.99
N VAL A 526 -5.10 -27.07 13.07
CA VAL A 526 -4.92 -25.97 12.12
C VAL A 526 -4.43 -24.75 12.89
N PHE A 527 -3.29 -24.19 12.47
CA PHE A 527 -2.66 -23.06 13.13
C PHE A 527 -2.29 -22.00 12.10
N LEU A 528 -2.58 -20.75 12.44
CA LEU A 528 -2.36 -19.58 11.59
C LEU A 528 -1.23 -18.74 12.18
N LEU A 529 -0.24 -18.45 11.35
CA LEU A 529 0.94 -17.68 11.72
C LEU A 529 0.91 -16.35 10.95
N ASP A 530 0.70 -15.26 11.67
CA ASP A 530 0.96 -13.92 11.13
C ASP A 530 2.47 -13.66 11.00
N ASP A 531 2.86 -12.50 10.46
CA ASP A 531 4.27 -12.14 10.26
C ASP A 531 5.09 -12.15 11.55
N ARG A 532 4.46 -11.78 12.67
CA ARG A 532 5.11 -11.71 13.96
C ARG A 532 5.34 -13.10 14.54
N ALA A 533 4.34 -13.96 14.52
CA ALA A 533 4.43 -15.35 14.94
C ALA A 533 5.44 -16.10 14.08
N ALA A 534 5.44 -15.88 12.76
CA ALA A 534 6.43 -16.42 11.84
C ALA A 534 7.85 -15.89 12.13
N ALA A 535 8.00 -14.61 12.49
CA ALA A 535 9.30 -14.04 12.89
C ALA A 535 9.82 -14.62 14.21
N VAL A 536 8.95 -14.83 15.20
CA VAL A 536 9.27 -15.47 16.48
C VAL A 536 9.68 -16.93 16.26
N ALA A 537 8.91 -17.69 15.49
CA ALA A 537 9.23 -19.07 15.14
C ALA A 537 10.62 -19.17 14.47
N ARG A 538 10.90 -18.31 13.48
CA ARG A 538 12.22 -18.24 12.83
C ARG A 538 13.34 -17.87 13.81
N ALA A 539 13.13 -16.92 14.71
CA ALA A 539 14.12 -16.52 15.70
C ALA A 539 14.43 -17.65 16.70
N LEU A 540 13.41 -18.40 17.13
CA LEU A 540 13.57 -19.59 17.97
C LEU A 540 14.34 -20.70 17.23
N SER A 541 14.00 -20.95 15.96
CA SER A 541 14.71 -21.92 15.13
C SER A 541 16.17 -21.55 14.92
N LEU A 542 16.49 -20.27 14.67
CA LEU A 542 17.88 -19.80 14.57
C LEU A 542 18.64 -19.95 15.90
N ARG A 543 17.98 -19.69 17.03
CA ARG A 543 18.57 -19.90 18.36
C ARG A 543 18.84 -21.37 18.64
N ALA A 544 17.93 -22.26 18.26
CA ALA A 544 18.12 -23.71 18.36
C ALA A 544 19.27 -24.19 17.45
N ALA A 545 19.33 -23.69 16.20
CA ALA A 545 20.39 -24.02 15.25
C ALA A 545 21.79 -23.59 15.72
N ARG A 546 21.91 -22.48 16.46
CA ARG A 546 23.19 -22.06 17.08
C ARG A 546 23.74 -23.05 18.12
N ARG A 547 22.89 -23.91 18.69
CA ARG A 547 23.33 -24.96 19.62
C ARG A 547 23.77 -26.23 18.90
N THR A 548 23.39 -26.41 17.63
CA THR A 548 23.65 -27.62 16.85
C THR A 548 24.68 -27.43 15.73
N LEU A 549 24.95 -26.19 15.29
CA LEU A 549 25.93 -25.88 14.26
C LEU A 549 27.28 -25.45 14.86
N THR A 550 28.36 -26.11 14.46
CA THR A 550 29.73 -25.72 14.84
C THR A 550 30.17 -24.43 14.15
N ALA A 551 31.16 -23.73 14.71
CA ALA A 551 31.72 -22.50 14.11
C ALA A 551 32.25 -22.75 12.69
N SER A 552 32.82 -23.93 12.43
CA SER A 552 33.28 -24.34 11.10
C SER A 552 32.13 -24.54 10.10
N ALA A 553 30.97 -25.05 10.53
CA ALA A 553 29.79 -25.19 9.69
C ALA A 553 29.20 -23.82 9.32
N THR A 554 29.23 -22.87 10.26
CA THR A 554 28.75 -21.50 10.04
C THR A 554 29.67 -20.71 9.09
N ALA A 555 30.99 -20.90 9.21
CA ALA A 555 31.97 -20.31 8.29
C ALA A 555 31.84 -20.84 6.86
N ARG A 556 31.60 -22.15 6.68
CA ARG A 556 31.36 -22.75 5.35
C ARG A 556 30.08 -22.24 4.69
N LEU A 557 29.00 -22.10 5.46
CA LEU A 557 27.73 -21.51 4.99
C LEU A 557 27.90 -20.07 4.47
N LEU A 558 28.70 -19.26 5.15
CA LEU A 558 28.98 -17.88 4.76
C LEU A 558 29.94 -17.78 3.56
N ALA A 559 30.93 -18.68 3.47
CA ALA A 559 31.96 -18.66 2.43
C ALA A 559 31.46 -19.16 1.06
N HIS A 560 30.52 -20.11 1.03
CA HIS A 560 30.10 -20.76 -0.23
C HIS A 560 28.77 -20.25 -0.83
N ARG A 561 28.16 -19.19 -0.30
CA ARG A 561 26.82 -18.70 -0.71
C ARG A 561 25.76 -19.82 -0.72
N GLU A 562 25.91 -20.83 0.12
CA GLU A 562 24.95 -21.94 0.19
C GLU A 562 23.65 -21.46 0.84
N ARG A 563 22.53 -21.71 0.16
CA ARG A 563 21.20 -21.36 0.65
C ARG A 563 20.73 -22.44 1.61
N SER A 564 20.41 -22.08 2.85
CA SER A 564 19.68 -22.96 3.76
C SER A 564 18.23 -23.08 3.29
N ALA A 565 17.77 -24.29 2.99
CA ALA A 565 16.36 -24.57 2.71
C ALA A 565 15.70 -25.15 3.96
N HIS A 566 14.57 -24.56 4.37
CA HIS A 566 13.62 -25.25 5.23
C HIS A 566 12.89 -26.27 4.37
N ILE A 567 13.19 -27.57 4.57
CA ILE A 567 12.46 -28.63 3.88
C ILE A 567 11.15 -28.84 4.65
N VAL A 568 10.08 -28.26 4.12
CA VAL A 568 8.70 -28.58 4.48
C VAL A 568 8.34 -29.79 3.61
N ALA A 569 7.95 -30.91 4.23
CA ALA A 569 7.60 -32.12 3.50
C ALA A 569 6.52 -31.81 2.45
N THR A 570 6.73 -32.22 1.20
CA THR A 570 5.84 -31.94 0.06
C THR A 570 4.52 -32.73 0.11
N SER A 571 4.33 -33.59 1.11
CA SER A 571 3.08 -34.30 1.36
C SER A 571 2.21 -33.54 2.38
N GLY A 572 1.65 -32.40 1.97
CA GLY A 572 0.64 -31.64 2.73
C GLY A 572 1.18 -30.45 3.55
N HIS A 573 0.26 -29.68 4.14
CA HIS A 573 0.54 -28.49 4.97
C HIS A 573 1.18 -28.85 6.34
N LEU A 574 2.27 -29.62 6.37
CA LEU A 574 2.90 -30.13 7.59
C LEU A 574 4.12 -29.29 7.97
N ALA A 575 4.22 -28.87 9.23
CA ALA A 575 5.46 -28.30 9.75
C ALA A 575 6.30 -29.41 10.42
N ALA A 576 7.44 -29.77 9.83
CA ALA A 576 8.50 -30.54 10.48
C ALA A 576 9.76 -29.66 10.56
N CYS A 577 10.40 -29.60 11.73
CA CYS A 577 11.67 -28.89 11.92
C CYS A 577 12.79 -29.92 12.10
N THR A 578 13.62 -30.09 11.07
CA THR A 578 14.88 -30.84 11.16
C THR A 578 16.03 -29.95 10.72
N PRO A 579 17.06 -29.70 11.55
CA PRO A 579 18.29 -29.09 11.08
C PRO A 579 19.09 -30.13 10.28
N GLY A 580 19.05 -30.03 8.95
CA GLY A 580 19.84 -30.89 8.05
C GLY A 580 20.80 -30.05 7.20
N ALA A 581 22.09 -30.32 7.30
CA ALA A 581 23.07 -29.85 6.32
C ALA A 581 23.04 -30.81 5.12
N ALA A 582 22.55 -30.35 3.98
CA ALA A 582 22.60 -31.13 2.74
C ALA A 582 24.02 -31.06 2.16
N GLY A 583 24.89 -31.98 2.58
CA GLY A 583 26.12 -32.27 1.85
C GLY A 583 25.79 -32.89 0.50
N CYS A 584 26.35 -32.31 -0.57
CA CYS A 584 26.15 -32.77 -1.94
C CYS A 584 26.67 -34.20 -2.13
N CYS A 585 25.80 -35.22 -2.11
CA CYS A 585 26.15 -36.57 -2.56
C CYS A 585 26.15 -36.63 -4.09
N ARG A 586 27.30 -36.37 -4.71
CA ARG A 586 27.61 -36.93 -6.03
C ARG A 586 28.30 -38.28 -5.83
N ARG A 587 27.71 -39.32 -6.44
CA ARG A 587 28.22 -40.68 -6.64
C ARG A 587 28.39 -41.54 -5.37
N THR A 588 27.38 -42.35 -5.07
CA THR A 588 27.39 -43.84 -5.05
C THR A 588 26.09 -44.34 -4.43
N ALA A 589 25.60 -45.49 -4.92
CA ALA A 589 24.34 -46.10 -4.53
C ALA A 589 24.23 -46.41 -3.02
N ARG A 590 22.98 -46.38 -2.52
CA ARG A 590 22.44 -46.68 -1.17
C ARG A 590 22.24 -45.47 -0.24
N CYS A 591 21.00 -44.97 -0.20
CA CYS A 591 20.47 -44.19 0.93
C CYS A 591 19.86 -45.15 1.97
N PRO A 592 20.18 -45.03 3.28
CA PRO A 592 19.50 -45.79 4.32
C PRO A 592 18.15 -45.16 4.69
N THR A 593 17.26 -46.04 5.16
CA THR A 593 15.89 -45.86 5.64
C THR A 593 15.69 -44.80 6.72
N TRP A 594 14.52 -44.15 6.63
CA TRP A 594 13.96 -43.13 7.52
C TRP A 594 13.92 -43.56 9.00
N TRP A 595 14.37 -42.68 9.91
CA TRP A 595 14.15 -42.82 11.36
C TRP A 595 12.97 -41.94 11.81
N THR A 596 11.91 -42.59 12.26
CA THR A 596 10.81 -42.01 13.05
C THR A 596 11.24 -41.91 14.51
N ASN A 597 11.25 -40.72 15.11
CA ASN A 597 11.39 -40.60 16.56
C ASN A 597 10.05 -40.92 17.24
N SER A 598 9.88 -42.18 17.64
CA SER A 598 9.06 -42.58 18.77
C SER A 598 9.87 -42.34 20.06
N THR A 599 9.26 -41.72 21.06
CA THR A 599 9.82 -41.65 22.41
C THR A 599 9.58 -43.00 23.10
N GLY A 600 10.64 -43.79 23.24
CA GLY A 600 10.69 -45.01 24.06
C GLY A 600 11.94 -45.00 24.93
N THR A 601 11.73 -45.08 26.24
CA THR A 601 12.72 -45.11 27.32
C THR A 601 13.64 -46.35 27.28
N GLY A 602 14.95 -46.19 27.53
CA GLY A 602 15.86 -47.29 27.91
C GLY A 602 17.35 -47.05 27.56
N PRO A 603 18.32 -47.29 28.47
CA PRO A 603 19.74 -46.94 28.29
C PRO A 603 20.64 -48.12 27.85
N CYS A 604 21.92 -47.79 27.60
CA CYS A 604 23.11 -48.64 27.41
C CYS A 604 23.29 -49.23 26.00
N SER A 605 24.48 -49.25 25.38
CA SER A 605 25.87 -49.12 25.87
C SER A 605 26.76 -48.48 24.80
#